data_AF-A0A378MD73-F1
#
_entry.id   AF-A0A378MD73-F1
#
_cell.length_a   1.000
_cell.length_b   1.000
_cell.length_c   1.000
_cell.angle_alpha   90.00
_cell.angle_beta   90.00
_cell.angle_gamma   90.00
#
_symmetry.space_group_name_H-M   'P 1'
#
loop_
_entity.id
_entity.type
_entity.pdbx_description
1 polymer ?
#
loop_
_entity_poly.entity_id
_entity_poly.type
_entity_poly.pdbx_seq_one_letter_code
_entity_poly.pdbx_strand_id
1 'polypeptide(L)'
;MFFIAGIWLIVNAIRHRPKKWLVICLLAGLLFSTIGSFNAANDDQIVEKDQQIAKLTKEKTTLQAELTSTKEENAALVAKETARKEKSEEKQRQLAEKKQAEKDKKEAKELAKAEREAKAIAAKKEKVARKQVQAAEKEKQEQATKEKAAEKSVASSSQKSTSSPKTTTATPEKHGAIKGSVNKIYHVPGSTYYDRTTNVVQWFNTVEEAEAAGYRAPKR
;
A
#
# COMPACT_ATOMS: atom_id res chain seq x y z
N MET A 1 16.28 111.16 -37.32
CA MET A 1 16.23 112.35 -36.44
C MET A 1 15.41 112.16 -35.15
N PHE A 2 14.98 110.95 -34.75
CA PHE A 2 14.21 110.75 -33.50
C PHE A 2 15.01 110.17 -32.30
N PHE A 3 16.27 109.75 -32.51
CA PHE A 3 17.08 109.16 -31.43
C PHE A 3 17.78 110.18 -30.52
N ILE A 4 17.97 111.43 -30.97
CA ILE A 4 18.70 112.44 -30.21
C ILE A 4 17.81 113.11 -29.15
N ALA A 5 16.50 113.20 -29.39
CA ALA A 5 15.54 113.80 -28.45
C ALA A 5 15.29 112.91 -27.21
N GLY A 6 15.35 111.58 -27.34
CA GLY A 6 15.18 110.65 -26.21
C GLY A 6 16.33 110.72 -25.22
N ILE A 7 17.57 110.86 -25.71
CA ILE A 7 18.77 110.97 -24.86
C ILE A 7 18.77 112.30 -24.09
N TRP A 8 18.32 113.40 -24.71
CA TRP A 8 18.25 114.70 -24.04
C TRP A 8 17.24 114.72 -22.88
N LEU A 9 16.10 114.05 -23.03
CA LEU A 9 15.08 113.95 -21.97
C LEU A 9 15.56 113.10 -20.78
N ILE A 10 16.30 112.02 -21.04
CA ILE A 10 16.91 111.17 -20.01
C ILE A 10 18.02 111.93 -19.27
N VAL A 11 18.91 112.63 -19.99
CA VAL A 11 20.01 113.39 -19.38
C VAL A 11 19.50 114.60 -18.58
N ASN A 12 18.43 115.27 -19.04
CA ASN A 12 17.83 116.39 -18.31
C ASN A 12 17.06 115.93 -17.04
N ALA A 13 16.46 114.75 -17.06
CA ALA A 13 15.81 114.15 -15.89
C ALA A 13 16.84 113.70 -14.82
N ILE A 14 18.03 113.24 -15.24
CA ILE A 14 19.14 112.87 -14.35
C ILE A 14 19.76 114.10 -13.67
N ARG A 15 19.72 115.27 -14.31
CA ARG A 15 20.40 116.49 -13.83
C ARG A 15 19.66 117.24 -12.71
N HIS A 16 18.41 116.89 -12.36
CA HIS A 16 17.59 117.71 -11.44
C HIS A 16 17.07 117.07 -10.14
N ARG A 17 17.36 115.81 -9.78
CA ARG A 17 16.93 115.25 -8.48
C ARG A 17 17.93 114.22 -7.89
N PRO A 18 19.18 114.60 -7.57
CA PRO A 18 20.19 113.66 -7.07
C PRO A 18 19.76 112.96 -5.78
N LYS A 19 18.97 113.63 -4.93
CA LYS A 19 18.51 113.07 -3.64
C LYS A 19 17.44 111.97 -3.77
N LYS A 20 16.61 111.97 -4.83
CA LYS A 20 15.51 110.99 -4.97
C LYS A 20 15.98 109.67 -5.58
N TRP A 21 16.96 109.70 -6.48
CA TRP A 21 17.52 108.50 -7.09
C TRP A 21 18.46 107.76 -6.13
N LEU A 22 19.23 108.49 -5.31
CA LEU A 22 20.06 107.92 -4.25
C LEU A 22 19.22 107.20 -3.18
N VAL A 23 18.05 107.74 -2.82
CA VAL A 23 17.11 107.11 -1.89
C VAL A 23 16.46 105.85 -2.49
N ILE A 24 16.17 105.83 -3.80
CA ILE A 24 15.65 104.64 -4.48
C ILE A 24 16.71 103.54 -4.55
N CYS A 25 17.97 103.86 -4.85
CA CYS A 25 19.06 102.89 -4.83
C CYS A 25 19.35 102.38 -3.41
N LEU A 26 19.26 103.23 -2.38
CA LEU A 26 19.40 102.81 -0.98
C LEU A 26 18.24 101.94 -0.51
N LEU A 27 16.99 102.23 -0.89
CA LEU A 27 15.83 101.40 -0.57
C LEU A 27 15.84 100.06 -1.32
N ALA A 28 16.29 100.04 -2.58
CA ALA A 28 16.47 98.80 -3.35
C ALA A 28 17.63 97.96 -2.80
N GLY A 29 18.73 98.59 -2.38
CA GLY A 29 19.84 97.93 -1.69
C GLY A 29 19.45 97.39 -0.31
N LEU A 30 18.59 98.10 0.43
CA LEU A 30 18.05 97.64 1.71
C LEU A 30 17.11 96.44 1.53
N LEU A 31 16.24 96.46 0.51
CA LEU A 31 15.38 95.32 0.15
C LEU A 31 16.19 94.11 -0.32
N PHE A 32 17.27 94.30 -1.07
CA PHE A 32 18.17 93.21 -1.49
C PHE A 32 19.03 92.68 -0.32
N SER A 33 19.42 93.55 0.62
CA SER A 33 20.18 93.18 1.82
C SER A 33 19.34 92.40 2.84
N THR A 34 18.02 92.63 2.91
CA THR A 34 17.12 91.87 3.81
C THR A 34 16.76 90.47 3.30
N ILE A 35 16.92 90.17 2.01
CA ILE A 35 16.69 88.82 1.47
C ILE A 35 17.89 87.90 1.76
N GLY A 36 19.10 88.45 1.89
CA GLY A 36 20.32 87.68 2.14
C GLY A 36 20.45 87.09 3.56
N SER A 37 19.71 87.60 4.55
CA SER A 37 19.83 87.14 5.95
C SER A 37 18.80 86.08 6.37
N PHE A 38 17.87 85.67 5.50
CA PHE A 38 16.95 84.56 5.78
C PHE A 38 17.44 83.21 5.22
N ASN A 39 18.49 83.21 4.40
CA ASN A 39 18.93 82.02 3.67
C ASN A 39 19.90 81.11 4.48
N ALA A 40 20.72 81.68 5.35
CA ALA A 40 21.78 80.91 6.04
C ALA A 40 21.26 79.88 7.05
N ALA A 41 20.19 80.17 7.79
CA ALA A 41 19.60 79.22 8.75
C ALA A 41 18.75 78.12 8.08
N ASN A 42 18.24 78.37 6.87
CA ASN A 42 17.53 77.38 6.08
C ASN A 42 18.51 76.43 5.35
N ASP A 43 19.68 76.91 4.93
CA ASP A 43 20.70 76.08 4.25
C ASP A 43 21.23 74.95 5.16
N ASP A 44 21.56 75.23 6.43
CA ASP A 44 22.02 74.18 7.37
C ASP A 44 20.93 73.11 7.62
N GLN A 45 19.67 73.52 7.70
CA GLN A 45 18.54 72.61 7.89
C GLN A 45 18.23 71.79 6.62
N ILE A 46 18.52 72.33 5.44
CA ILE A 46 18.44 71.61 4.15
C ILE A 46 19.56 70.58 4.06
N VAL A 47 20.80 70.94 4.42
CA VAL A 47 21.94 70.02 4.42
C VAL A 47 21.72 68.84 5.38
N GLU A 48 21.18 69.09 6.58
CA GLU A 48 20.85 68.00 7.52
C GLU A 48 19.76 67.07 6.96
N LYS A 49 18.71 67.64 6.35
CA LYS A 49 17.64 66.85 5.69
C LYS A 49 18.18 66.06 4.50
N ASP A 50 19.07 66.63 3.70
CA ASP A 50 19.69 65.94 2.57
C ASP A 50 20.59 64.78 3.03
N GLN A 51 21.33 64.95 4.13
CA GLN A 51 22.08 63.87 4.77
C GLN A 51 21.16 62.76 5.30
N GLN A 52 20.03 63.11 5.91
CA GLN A 52 19.04 62.14 6.36
C GLN A 52 18.38 61.41 5.18
N ILE A 53 18.02 62.11 4.10
CA ILE A 53 17.49 61.51 2.87
C ILE A 53 18.51 60.56 2.26
N ALA A 54 19.79 60.93 2.20
CA ALA A 54 20.86 60.07 1.70
C ALA A 54 21.02 58.81 2.57
N LYS A 55 20.93 58.93 3.89
CA LYS A 55 20.98 57.80 4.83
C LYS A 55 19.78 56.88 4.66
N LEU A 56 18.56 57.42 4.64
CA LEU A 56 17.33 56.67 4.44
C LEU A 56 17.28 55.97 3.08
N THR A 57 17.82 56.62 2.03
CA THR A 57 17.92 56.02 0.70
C THR A 57 18.86 54.82 0.71
N LYS A 58 20.03 54.94 1.36
CA LYS A 58 20.96 53.83 1.54
C LYS A 58 20.31 52.68 2.31
N GLU A 59 19.69 52.97 3.46
CA GLU A 59 18.98 51.97 4.28
C GLU A 59 17.88 51.27 3.50
N LYS A 60 17.07 52.02 2.72
CA LYS A 60 16.02 51.46 1.86
C LYS A 60 16.61 50.55 0.80
N THR A 61 17.73 50.93 0.16
CA THR A 61 18.37 50.07 -0.86
C THR A 61 18.95 48.80 -0.26
N THR A 62 19.57 48.86 0.93
CA THR A 62 20.05 47.68 1.64
C THR A 62 18.90 46.76 2.06
N LEU A 63 17.84 47.31 2.63
CA LEU A 63 16.66 46.53 3.02
C LEU A 63 15.99 45.90 1.79
N GLN A 64 15.96 46.59 0.66
CA GLN A 64 15.41 46.05 -0.58
C GLN A 64 16.27 44.89 -1.11
N ALA A 65 17.60 45.01 -1.03
CA ALA A 65 18.53 43.94 -1.40
C ALA A 65 18.40 42.72 -0.49
N GLU A 66 18.30 42.93 0.83
CA GLU A 66 18.06 41.85 1.80
C GLU A 66 16.73 41.15 1.54
N LEU A 67 15.66 41.90 1.29
CA LEU A 67 14.34 41.34 1.00
C LEU A 67 14.36 40.48 -0.28
N THR A 68 15.06 40.92 -1.33
CA THR A 68 15.24 40.10 -2.54
C THR A 68 16.04 38.85 -2.26
N SER A 69 17.15 38.95 -1.50
CA SER A 69 17.98 37.79 -1.16
C SER A 69 17.23 36.77 -0.31
N THR A 70 16.51 37.21 0.72
CA THR A 70 15.69 36.34 1.57
C THR A 70 14.54 35.70 0.78
N LYS A 71 13.95 36.42 -0.19
CA LYS A 71 12.91 35.86 -1.05
C LYS A 71 13.46 34.75 -1.94
N GLU A 72 14.65 34.94 -2.51
CA GLU A 72 15.34 33.92 -3.31
C GLU A 72 15.73 32.71 -2.47
N GLU A 73 16.26 32.92 -1.25
CA GLU A 73 16.60 31.84 -0.33
C GLU A 73 15.36 31.02 0.07
N ASN A 74 14.26 31.67 0.40
CA ASN A 74 13.01 30.99 0.71
C ASN A 74 12.46 30.21 -0.50
N ALA A 75 12.54 30.78 -1.70
CA ALA A 75 12.15 30.06 -2.91
C ALA A 75 13.02 28.82 -3.15
N ALA A 76 14.33 28.91 -2.93
CA ALA A 76 15.25 27.79 -3.02
C ALA A 76 14.98 26.71 -1.95
N LEU A 77 14.65 27.12 -0.72
CA LEU A 77 14.28 26.19 0.36
C LEU A 77 12.98 25.45 0.05
N VAL A 78 11.95 26.15 -0.44
CA VAL A 78 10.69 25.52 -0.86
C VAL A 78 10.95 24.51 -1.99
N ALA A 79 11.73 24.87 -3.01
CA ALA A 79 12.08 23.95 -4.10
C ALA A 79 12.86 22.72 -3.61
N LYS A 80 13.73 22.89 -2.60
CA LYS A 80 14.47 21.78 -1.99
C LYS A 80 13.56 20.88 -1.16
N GLU A 81 12.59 21.46 -0.45
CA GLU A 81 11.62 20.70 0.35
C GLU A 81 10.69 19.89 -0.55
N THR A 82 10.16 20.49 -1.63
CA THR A 82 9.29 19.78 -2.58
C THR A 82 10.04 18.63 -3.25
N ALA A 83 11.26 18.85 -3.74
CA ALA A 83 12.09 17.80 -4.33
C ALA A 83 12.39 16.67 -3.32
N ARG A 84 12.63 17.00 -2.05
CA ARG A 84 12.84 16.00 -0.99
C ARG A 84 11.56 15.21 -0.70
N LYS A 85 10.41 15.87 -0.69
CA LYS A 85 9.11 15.24 -0.48
C LYS A 85 8.77 14.28 -1.62
N GLU A 86 8.91 14.72 -2.87
CA GLU A 86 8.73 13.88 -4.06
C GLU A 86 9.64 12.64 -4.02
N LYS A 87 10.93 12.84 -3.72
CA LYS A 87 11.89 11.73 -3.58
C LYS A 87 11.52 10.77 -2.44
N SER A 88 10.96 11.27 -1.35
CA SER A 88 10.48 10.44 -0.24
C SER A 88 9.25 9.63 -0.64
N GLU A 89 8.29 10.25 -1.32
CA GLU A 89 7.07 9.59 -1.81
C GLU A 89 7.40 8.52 -2.86
N GLU A 90 8.32 8.82 -3.79
CA GLU A 90 8.79 7.84 -4.78
C GLU A 90 9.45 6.64 -4.09
N LYS A 91 10.32 6.88 -3.11
CA LYS A 91 10.96 5.80 -2.34
C LYS A 91 9.93 4.95 -1.58
N GLN A 92 8.85 5.56 -1.06
CA GLN A 92 7.75 4.82 -0.44
C GLN A 92 6.99 3.97 -1.45
N ARG A 93 6.69 4.49 -2.65
CA ARG A 93 6.03 3.73 -3.73
C ARG A 93 6.86 2.53 -4.17
N GLN A 94 8.16 2.73 -4.41
CA GLN A 94 9.08 1.64 -4.77
C GLN A 94 9.16 0.56 -3.68
N LEU A 95 9.15 0.96 -2.41
CA LEU A 95 9.14 0.00 -1.29
C LEU A 95 7.83 -0.77 -1.21
N ALA A 96 6.69 -0.13 -1.46
CA ALA A 96 5.38 -0.77 -1.49
C ALA A 96 5.29 -1.77 -2.65
N GLU A 97 5.74 -1.39 -3.85
CA GLU A 97 5.78 -2.27 -5.02
C GLU A 97 6.68 -3.48 -4.78
N LYS A 98 7.88 -3.28 -4.22
CA LYS A 98 8.79 -4.38 -3.89
C LYS A 98 8.19 -5.36 -2.88
N LYS A 99 7.50 -4.84 -1.85
CA LYS A 99 6.79 -5.67 -0.86
C LYS A 99 5.65 -6.46 -1.51
N GLN A 100 4.89 -5.83 -2.40
CA GLN A 100 3.82 -6.50 -3.13
C GLN A 100 4.38 -7.60 -4.05
N ALA A 101 5.41 -7.31 -4.83
CA ALA A 101 6.07 -8.29 -5.68
C ALA A 101 6.67 -9.48 -4.90
N GLU A 102 7.22 -9.23 -3.70
CA GLU A 102 7.69 -10.30 -2.81
C GLU A 102 6.52 -11.18 -2.32
N LYS A 103 5.39 -10.55 -1.95
CA LYS A 103 4.18 -11.24 -1.53
C LYS A 103 3.62 -12.11 -2.66
N ASP A 104 3.46 -11.53 -3.85
CA ASP A 104 2.97 -12.24 -5.05
C ASP A 104 3.91 -13.41 -5.41
N LYS A 105 5.23 -13.23 -5.28
CA LYS A 105 6.21 -14.29 -5.50
C LYS A 105 6.10 -15.42 -4.47
N LYS A 106 5.78 -15.12 -3.20
CA LYS A 106 5.54 -16.13 -2.17
C LYS A 106 4.23 -16.88 -2.44
N GLU A 107 3.16 -16.16 -2.75
CA GLU A 107 1.87 -16.76 -3.09
C GLU A 107 1.96 -17.66 -4.33
N ALA A 108 2.65 -17.21 -5.39
CA ALA A 108 2.88 -18.02 -6.58
C ALA A 108 3.69 -19.29 -6.28
N LYS A 109 4.70 -19.21 -5.39
CA LYS A 109 5.47 -20.39 -4.97
C LYS A 109 4.63 -21.39 -4.18
N GLU A 110 3.78 -20.90 -3.26
CA GLU A 110 2.88 -21.75 -2.49
C GLU A 110 1.81 -22.40 -3.37
N LEU A 111 1.21 -21.64 -4.30
CA LEU A 111 0.27 -22.19 -5.29
C LEU A 111 0.93 -23.26 -6.17
N ALA A 112 2.13 -23.01 -6.68
CA ALA A 112 2.87 -23.99 -7.49
C ALA A 112 3.24 -25.25 -6.69
N LYS A 113 3.57 -25.10 -5.39
CA LYS A 113 3.84 -26.23 -4.50
C LYS A 113 2.57 -27.04 -4.24
N ALA A 114 1.45 -26.38 -3.90
CA ALA A 114 0.16 -27.03 -3.68
C ALA A 114 -0.32 -27.79 -4.94
N GLU A 115 -0.14 -27.22 -6.13
CA GLU A 115 -0.51 -27.88 -7.38
C GLU A 115 0.35 -29.14 -7.65
N ARG A 116 1.66 -29.08 -7.37
CA ARG A 116 2.56 -30.23 -7.48
C ARG A 116 2.18 -31.33 -6.50
N GLU A 117 1.85 -30.97 -5.27
CA GLU A 117 1.39 -31.93 -4.25
C GLU A 117 0.06 -32.56 -4.66
N ALA A 118 -0.91 -31.79 -5.15
CA ALA A 118 -2.18 -32.29 -5.66
C ALA A 118 -2.00 -33.26 -6.83
N LYS A 119 -1.16 -32.91 -7.81
CA LYS A 119 -0.81 -33.78 -8.95
C LYS A 119 -0.12 -35.07 -8.49
N ALA A 120 0.78 -34.99 -7.51
CA ALA A 120 1.45 -36.16 -6.95
C ALA A 120 0.46 -37.09 -6.21
N ILE A 121 -0.50 -36.53 -5.46
CA ILE A 121 -1.56 -37.30 -4.80
C ILE A 121 -2.47 -37.98 -5.83
N ALA A 122 -2.88 -37.26 -6.88
CA ALA A 122 -3.70 -37.81 -7.95
C ALA A 122 -2.99 -38.98 -8.66
N ALA A 123 -1.73 -38.82 -9.04
CA ALA A 123 -0.94 -39.88 -9.68
C ALA A 123 -0.74 -41.11 -8.78
N LYS A 124 -0.57 -40.91 -7.45
CA LYS A 124 -0.51 -42.02 -6.49
C LYS A 124 -1.83 -42.76 -6.40
N LYS A 125 -2.97 -42.04 -6.33
CA LYS A 125 -4.31 -42.65 -6.31
C LYS A 125 -4.58 -43.46 -7.57
N GLU A 126 -4.22 -42.94 -8.74
CA GLU A 126 -4.37 -43.65 -10.01
C GLU A 126 -3.53 -44.93 -10.05
N LYS A 127 -2.25 -44.88 -9.62
CA LYS A 127 -1.39 -46.07 -9.53
C LYS A 127 -1.95 -47.13 -8.59
N VAL A 128 -2.54 -46.74 -7.46
CA VAL A 128 -3.17 -47.67 -6.51
C VAL A 128 -4.41 -48.31 -7.13
N ALA A 129 -5.29 -47.53 -7.75
CA ALA A 129 -6.48 -48.04 -8.43
C ALA A 129 -6.10 -49.03 -9.55
N ARG A 130 -5.08 -48.70 -10.36
CA ARG A 130 -4.62 -49.57 -11.45
C ARG A 130 -4.03 -50.89 -10.95
N LYS A 131 -3.31 -50.86 -9.83
CA LYS A 131 -2.80 -52.08 -9.16
C LYS A 131 -3.93 -52.95 -8.61
N GLN A 132 -4.97 -52.34 -8.03
CA GLN A 132 -6.12 -53.09 -7.51
C GLN A 132 -6.93 -53.76 -8.63
N VAL A 133 -7.16 -53.07 -9.75
CA VAL A 133 -7.83 -53.65 -10.92
C VAL A 133 -7.00 -54.81 -11.50
N GLN A 134 -5.68 -54.65 -11.64
CA GLN A 134 -4.82 -55.73 -12.11
C GLN A 134 -4.77 -56.94 -11.16
N ALA A 135 -4.80 -56.72 -9.84
CA ALA A 135 -4.86 -57.80 -8.87
C ALA A 135 -6.19 -58.58 -8.96
N ALA A 136 -7.32 -57.86 -9.06
CA ALA A 136 -8.64 -58.47 -9.21
C ALA A 136 -8.80 -59.25 -10.53
N GLU A 137 -8.26 -58.73 -11.64
CA GLU A 137 -8.24 -59.44 -12.93
C GLU A 137 -7.44 -60.74 -12.84
N LYS A 138 -6.30 -60.72 -12.14
CA LYS A 138 -5.43 -61.89 -11.96
C LYS A 138 -6.09 -62.96 -11.08
N GLU A 139 -6.77 -62.55 -10.00
CA GLU A 139 -7.55 -63.46 -9.15
C GLU A 139 -8.71 -64.11 -9.92
N LYS A 140 -9.37 -63.36 -10.80
CA LYS A 140 -10.47 -63.89 -11.63
C LYS A 140 -9.99 -64.91 -12.68
N GLN A 141 -8.80 -64.71 -13.25
CA GLN A 141 -8.16 -65.68 -14.16
C GLN A 141 -7.67 -66.95 -13.44
N GLU A 142 -7.18 -66.82 -12.20
CA GLU A 142 -6.80 -67.98 -11.36
C GLU A 142 -8.02 -68.81 -10.90
N GLN A 143 -9.18 -68.18 -10.66
CA GLN A 143 -10.43 -68.91 -10.38
C GLN A 143 -10.98 -69.65 -11.61
N ALA A 144 -10.97 -69.00 -12.79
CA ALA A 144 -11.43 -69.63 -14.04
C ALA A 144 -10.56 -70.83 -14.48
N THR A 145 -9.26 -70.82 -14.15
CA THR A 145 -8.36 -71.95 -14.41
C THR A 145 -8.51 -73.09 -13.38
N LYS A 146 -8.90 -72.79 -12.13
CA LYS A 146 -9.29 -73.81 -11.14
C LYS A 146 -10.63 -74.49 -11.44
N GLU A 147 -11.61 -73.76 -11.96
CA GLU A 147 -12.91 -74.35 -12.38
C GLU A 147 -12.74 -75.28 -13.59
N LYS A 148 -11.85 -74.93 -14.53
CA LYS A 148 -11.54 -75.80 -15.69
C LYS A 148 -10.72 -77.05 -15.33
N ALA A 149 -10.06 -77.06 -14.18
CA ALA A 149 -9.39 -78.25 -13.63
C ALA A 149 -10.34 -79.17 -12.83
N ALA A 150 -11.51 -78.68 -12.42
CA ALA A 150 -12.52 -79.44 -11.68
C ALA A 150 -13.48 -80.26 -12.58
N GLU A 151 -13.48 -80.07 -13.90
CA GLU A 151 -14.33 -80.83 -14.83
C GLU A 151 -13.81 -82.23 -15.21
N LYS A 152 -12.64 -82.67 -14.69
CA LYS A 152 -12.10 -84.03 -14.93
C LYS A 152 -12.01 -84.93 -13.69
N SER A 153 -12.83 -84.66 -12.68
CA SER A 153 -13.16 -85.58 -11.59
C SER A 153 -14.36 -84.94 -10.89
N VAL A 154 -15.56 -85.49 -10.85
CA VAL A 154 -15.91 -86.76 -10.23
C VAL A 154 -17.32 -87.12 -10.69
N ALA A 155 -17.48 -88.26 -11.37
CA ALA A 155 -18.74 -88.97 -11.44
C ALA A 155 -18.78 -89.95 -10.25
N SER A 156 -19.51 -89.63 -9.18
CA SER A 156 -20.15 -90.64 -8.34
C SER A 156 -20.90 -90.07 -7.14
N SER A 157 -21.98 -90.79 -6.84
CA SER A 157 -22.76 -90.85 -5.61
C SER A 157 -24.00 -89.95 -5.51
N SER A 158 -25.09 -90.62 -5.85
CA SER A 158 -26.49 -90.36 -5.55
C SER A 158 -26.81 -90.17 -4.06
N GLN A 159 -28.02 -89.59 -3.89
CA GLN A 159 -29.11 -90.01 -2.98
C GLN A 159 -29.41 -89.21 -1.71
N LYS A 160 -30.65 -88.64 -1.74
CA LYS A 160 -31.68 -88.59 -0.66
C LYS A 160 -31.37 -87.70 0.56
N SER A 161 -32.26 -86.91 1.19
CA SER A 161 -33.73 -86.86 1.26
C SER A 161 -34.16 -85.54 1.91
N THR A 162 -35.33 -85.01 1.52
CA THR A 162 -36.39 -84.40 2.37
C THR A 162 -36.07 -83.42 3.49
N SER A 163 -36.53 -82.16 3.35
CA SER A 163 -37.69 -81.59 4.08
C SER A 163 -37.74 -80.07 3.98
N SER A 164 -38.83 -79.54 3.43
CA SER A 164 -39.31 -78.16 3.66
C SER A 164 -40.28 -78.18 4.88
N PRO A 165 -40.70 -77.05 5.51
CA PRO A 165 -40.66 -75.68 5.02
C PRO A 165 -40.39 -74.56 6.07
N LYS A 166 -40.30 -73.32 5.54
CA LYS A 166 -40.82 -72.05 6.11
C LYS A 166 -39.81 -71.04 6.70
N THR A 167 -39.44 -70.10 5.82
CA THR A 167 -39.55 -68.63 6.00
C THR A 167 -38.80 -67.98 7.17
N THR A 168 -37.68 -67.30 6.88
CA THR A 168 -37.57 -65.82 6.97
C THR A 168 -36.14 -65.34 6.63
N THR A 169 -36.07 -64.56 5.55
CA THR A 169 -35.25 -63.34 5.39
C THR A 169 -33.72 -63.43 5.45
N ALA A 170 -33.13 -63.41 4.24
CA ALA A 170 -31.96 -62.63 3.82
C ALA A 170 -30.60 -62.81 4.55
N THR A 171 -29.68 -63.49 3.86
CA THR A 171 -28.24 -63.16 3.89
C THR A 171 -28.06 -61.74 3.33
N PRO A 172 -27.15 -60.92 3.88
CA PRO A 172 -25.86 -60.78 3.20
C PRO A 172 -24.67 -60.79 4.18
N GLU A 173 -23.53 -61.25 3.67
CA GLU A 173 -22.13 -60.99 4.07
C GLU A 173 -21.84 -60.70 5.56
N LYS A 174 -21.09 -61.61 6.20
CA LYS A 174 -20.61 -61.49 7.59
C LYS A 174 -19.76 -60.23 7.79
N HIS A 175 -20.39 -59.08 8.04
CA HIS A 175 -19.73 -57.94 8.66
C HIS A 175 -19.41 -58.30 10.12
N GLY A 176 -18.25 -57.88 10.62
CA GLY A 176 -17.83 -58.14 12.00
C GLY A 176 -18.77 -57.51 13.02
N ALA A 177 -18.82 -58.04 14.25
CA ALA A 177 -19.80 -57.63 15.25
C ALA A 177 -19.48 -56.28 15.93
N ILE A 178 -18.35 -55.63 15.64
CA ILE A 178 -17.90 -54.41 16.31
C ILE A 178 -18.05 -53.22 15.37
N LYS A 179 -18.78 -52.19 15.83
CA LYS A 179 -19.04 -50.96 15.06
C LYS A 179 -17.96 -49.91 15.32
N GLY A 180 -17.22 -49.51 14.29
CA GLY A 180 -16.31 -48.36 14.34
C GLY A 180 -17.00 -47.08 13.86
N SER A 181 -17.14 -46.09 14.74
CA SER A 181 -17.74 -44.79 14.41
C SER A 181 -16.78 -43.82 13.71
N VAL A 182 -17.33 -42.78 13.08
CA VAL A 182 -16.55 -41.66 12.48
C VAL A 182 -15.58 -41.03 13.49
N ASN A 183 -15.96 -40.99 14.77
CA ASN A 183 -15.16 -40.40 15.85
C ASN A 183 -13.99 -41.29 16.34
N LYS A 184 -13.67 -42.35 15.59
CA LYS A 184 -12.66 -43.37 15.97
C LYS A 184 -12.96 -44.02 17.31
N ILE A 185 -14.24 -44.24 17.61
CA ILE A 185 -14.69 -44.99 18.78
C ILE A 185 -15.28 -46.31 18.32
N TYR A 186 -14.81 -47.44 18.88
CA TYR A 186 -15.39 -48.75 18.62
C TYR A 186 -16.49 -49.07 19.65
N HIS A 187 -17.51 -49.79 19.21
CA HIS A 187 -18.60 -50.25 20.06
C HIS A 187 -18.75 -51.76 19.89
N VAL A 188 -18.65 -52.47 21.00
CA VAL A 188 -18.90 -53.92 21.07
C VAL A 188 -20.39 -54.20 21.30
N PRO A 189 -20.94 -55.33 20.80
CA PRO A 189 -22.29 -55.75 21.12
C PRO A 189 -22.51 -55.80 22.63
N GLY A 190 -23.62 -55.24 23.12
CA GLY A 190 -23.92 -55.15 24.55
C GLY A 190 -23.34 -53.92 25.26
N SER A 191 -22.52 -53.09 24.59
CA SER A 191 -22.12 -51.79 25.14
C SER A 191 -23.27 -50.76 25.05
N THR A 192 -23.32 -49.82 25.99
CA THR A 192 -24.40 -48.82 26.14
C THR A 192 -24.65 -47.95 24.91
N TYR A 193 -23.67 -47.84 24.00
CA TYR A 193 -23.75 -47.00 22.80
C TYR A 193 -23.78 -47.82 21.49
N TYR A 194 -23.81 -49.15 21.55
CA TYR A 194 -23.76 -50.02 20.38
C TYR A 194 -24.95 -49.83 19.44
N ASP A 195 -26.17 -49.79 19.98
CA ASP A 195 -27.40 -49.64 19.18
C ASP A 195 -27.63 -48.21 18.73
N ARG A 196 -27.11 -47.23 19.48
CA ARG A 196 -27.26 -45.79 19.19
C ARG A 196 -26.30 -45.29 18.11
N THR A 197 -25.26 -46.05 17.79
CA THR A 197 -24.27 -45.66 16.79
C THR A 197 -24.78 -45.97 15.39
N THR A 198 -25.19 -44.91 14.67
CA THR A 198 -25.67 -44.97 13.29
C THR A 198 -24.58 -44.65 12.26
N ASN A 199 -23.55 -43.87 12.66
CA ASN A 199 -22.47 -43.43 11.79
C ASN A 199 -21.30 -44.44 11.76
N VAL A 200 -21.55 -45.63 11.21
CA VAL A 200 -20.54 -46.70 11.11
C VAL A 200 -19.66 -46.47 9.89
N VAL A 201 -18.34 -46.39 10.10
CA VAL A 201 -17.32 -46.25 9.05
C VAL A 201 -16.69 -47.60 8.71
N GLN A 202 -16.53 -48.46 9.70
CA GLN A 202 -15.88 -49.76 9.55
C GLN A 202 -16.43 -50.76 10.56
N TRP A 203 -16.51 -52.02 10.14
CA TRP A 203 -16.88 -53.14 11.01
C TRP A 203 -15.63 -53.97 11.31
N PHE A 204 -15.47 -54.39 12.57
CA PHE A 204 -14.34 -55.21 13.03
C PHE A 204 -14.83 -56.52 13.61
N ASN A 205 -14.01 -57.57 13.52
CA ASN A 205 -14.35 -58.87 14.10
C ASN A 205 -13.89 -58.97 15.56
N THR A 206 -12.78 -58.32 15.91
CA THR A 206 -12.23 -58.30 17.28
C THR A 206 -11.86 -56.89 17.74
N VAL A 207 -11.71 -56.70 19.05
CA VAL A 207 -11.38 -55.40 19.64
C VAL A 207 -9.95 -55.00 19.28
N GLU A 208 -9.05 -55.98 19.24
CA GLU A 208 -7.64 -55.80 18.89
C GLU A 208 -7.50 -55.28 17.46
N GLU A 209 -8.34 -55.75 16.54
CA GLU A 209 -8.38 -55.25 15.16
C GLU A 209 -8.82 -53.78 15.10
N ALA A 210 -9.80 -53.41 15.91
CA ALA A 210 -10.28 -52.03 15.99
C ALA A 210 -9.21 -51.10 16.59
N GLU A 211 -8.51 -51.54 17.63
CA GLU A 211 -7.42 -50.79 18.27
C GLU A 211 -6.20 -50.67 17.35
N ALA A 212 -5.84 -51.73 16.63
CA ALA A 212 -4.80 -51.69 15.60
C ALA A 212 -5.16 -50.72 14.45
N ALA A 213 -6.46 -50.58 14.14
CA ALA A 213 -6.97 -49.59 13.18
C ALA A 213 -7.09 -48.16 13.78
N GLY A 214 -6.64 -47.95 15.02
CA GLY A 214 -6.60 -46.66 15.70
C GLY A 214 -7.94 -46.21 16.29
N TYR A 215 -8.88 -47.14 16.52
CA TYR A 215 -10.11 -46.86 17.25
C TYR A 215 -9.87 -47.04 18.76
N ARG A 216 -10.61 -46.29 19.56
CA ARG A 216 -10.55 -46.36 21.04
C ARG A 216 -11.89 -46.73 21.65
N ALA A 217 -11.87 -47.17 22.90
CA ALA A 217 -13.07 -47.43 23.68
C ALA A 217 -13.87 -46.13 23.97
N PRO A 218 -15.21 -46.23 24.19
CA PRO A 218 -16.02 -45.10 24.62
C PRO A 218 -15.61 -44.66 26.03
N LYS A 219 -15.61 -43.34 26.27
CA LYS A 219 -15.41 -42.79 27.61
C LYS A 219 -16.68 -43.05 28.43
N ARG A 220 -16.50 -43.48 29.69
CA ARG A 220 -17.59 -43.61 30.66
C ARG A 220 -17.97 -42.25 31.21
#